data_AF-A0A0P0WR02-F1
#
_entry.id   AF-A0A0P0WR02-F1
#
_cell.length_a   1.000
_cell.length_b   1.000
_cell.length_c   1.000
_cell.angle_alpha   90.00
_cell.angle_beta   90.00
_cell.angle_gamma   90.00
#
_symmetry.space_group_name_H-M   'P 1'
#
loop_
_entity.id
_entity.type
_entity.pdbx_description
1 polymer ?
#
loop_
_entity_poly.entity_id
_entity_poly.type
_entity_poly.pdbx_seq_one_letter_code
_entity_poly.pdbx_strand_id
1 'polypeptide(L)'
;MDALVSAALEEVSARLSAGIPVTDLWAALRGALEAAGLPIGPAVKRAVWARLIVLPVISVVLGEAEAEAEGPVVDDPKVGVEDAERLGMRLVASAALRDNFLGMYDLRHSKSEMSAVQKKALQRVGASRTSGVTQNDLCKSFGMEGNNFHYIVQSLQSQKLIVRRSTIIKFKGNGAEKEDASQNKRVTNTNSLYLTRYAKDCMNSHQRIEIIKPGLLVSNEETNIDDLQDGTFGVNSDNDVSIHDYLPAMKAICDKLEEA
;
A
#
# COMPACT_ATOMS: atom_id res chain seq x y z
N MET A 1 -3.61 25.68 4.80
CA MET A 1 -4.53 24.85 5.60
C MET A 1 -5.26 23.82 4.73
N ASP A 2 -5.86 24.22 3.60
CA ASP A 2 -6.61 23.29 2.72
C ASP A 2 -5.76 22.14 2.19
N ALA A 3 -4.53 22.41 1.76
CA ALA A 3 -3.61 21.38 1.30
C ALA A 3 -3.35 20.28 2.35
N LEU A 4 -3.29 20.65 3.64
CA LEU A 4 -3.09 19.69 4.73
C LEU A 4 -4.36 18.87 5.00
N VAL A 5 -5.55 19.47 4.84
CA VAL A 5 -6.82 18.74 4.92
C VAL A 5 -6.96 17.77 3.75
N SER A 6 -6.56 18.16 2.53
CA SER A 6 -6.51 17.27 1.37
C SER A 6 -5.55 16.10 1.59
N ALA A 7 -4.35 16.35 2.12
CA ALA A 7 -3.41 15.29 2.47
C ALA A 7 -3.98 14.35 3.53
N ALA A 8 -4.68 14.88 4.55
CA ALA A 8 -5.32 14.06 5.57
C ALA A 8 -6.44 13.20 4.98
N LEU A 9 -7.25 13.75 4.08
CA LEU A 9 -8.28 13.01 3.39
C LEU A 9 -7.70 11.90 2.52
N GLU A 10 -6.59 12.15 1.84
CA GLU A 10 -5.87 11.14 1.07
C GLU A 10 -5.33 10.02 1.99
N GLU A 11 -4.75 10.37 3.13
CA GLU A 11 -4.26 9.40 4.11
C GLU A 11 -5.37 8.51 4.68
N VAL A 12 -6.50 9.10 5.07
CA VAL A 12 -7.68 8.36 5.54
C VAL A 12 -8.23 7.44 4.45
N SER A 13 -8.35 7.96 3.22
CA SER A 13 -8.86 7.18 2.07
C SER A 13 -7.97 6.00 1.73
N ALA A 14 -6.66 6.17 1.83
CA ALA A 14 -5.67 5.15 1.54
C ALA A 14 -5.64 4.00 2.57
N ARG A 15 -6.20 4.19 3.77
CA ARG A 15 -6.38 3.11 4.75
C ARG A 15 -7.65 2.28 4.54
N LEU A 16 -8.47 2.62 3.53
CA LEU A 16 -9.63 1.85 3.10
C LEU A 16 -10.57 1.48 4.27
N SER A 17 -11.10 0.26 4.33
CA SER A 17 -12.02 -0.18 5.40
C SER A 17 -11.41 -0.17 6.78
N ALA A 18 -10.10 -0.37 6.90
CA ALA A 18 -9.45 -0.35 8.20
C ALA A 18 -9.54 1.06 8.82
N GLY A 19 -9.44 2.10 8.01
CA GLY A 19 -9.32 3.47 8.52
C GLY A 19 -8.01 3.70 9.27
N ILE A 20 -7.78 4.96 9.66
CA ILE A 20 -6.55 5.39 10.33
C ILE A 20 -6.83 5.73 11.80
N PRO A 21 -6.09 5.16 12.76
CA PRO A 21 -6.10 5.65 14.14
C PRO A 21 -5.74 7.13 14.20
N VAL A 22 -6.41 7.90 15.05
CA VAL A 22 -6.13 9.35 15.16
C VAL A 22 -4.68 9.60 15.58
N THR A 23 -4.10 8.73 16.41
CA THR A 23 -2.69 8.77 16.81
C THR A 23 -1.73 8.67 15.61
N ASP A 24 -2.05 7.79 14.66
CA ASP A 24 -1.21 7.46 13.52
C ASP A 24 -1.34 8.48 12.38
N LEU A 25 -2.46 9.21 12.35
CA LEU A 25 -2.72 10.26 11.36
C LEU A 25 -1.59 11.30 11.34
N TRP A 26 -1.10 11.72 12.50
CA TRP A 26 -0.08 12.77 12.58
C TRP A 26 1.28 12.30 12.10
N ALA A 27 1.60 11.02 12.32
CA ALA A 27 2.80 10.42 11.76
C ALA A 27 2.70 10.35 10.23
N ALA A 28 1.54 9.97 9.70
CA ALA A 28 1.28 9.94 8.25
C ALA A 28 1.32 11.33 7.60
N LEU A 29 0.89 12.38 8.31
CA LEU A 29 0.88 13.76 7.82
C LEU A 29 2.21 14.50 7.95
N ARG A 30 3.25 13.89 8.57
CA ARG A 30 4.52 14.56 8.87
C ARG A 30 5.13 15.26 7.65
N GLY A 31 5.20 14.57 6.51
CA GLY A 31 5.76 15.15 5.29
C GLY A 31 4.94 16.33 4.75
N ALA A 32 3.61 16.29 4.86
CA ALA A 32 2.73 17.38 4.44
C ALA A 32 2.83 18.60 5.39
N LEU A 33 3.01 18.35 6.68
CA LEU A 33 3.25 19.38 7.70
C LEU A 33 4.59 20.08 7.49
N GLU A 34 5.65 19.32 7.23
CA GLU A 34 6.98 19.83 6.92
C GLU A 34 6.97 20.67 5.65
N ALA A 35 6.32 20.18 4.58
CA ALA A 35 6.16 20.94 3.33
C ALA A 35 5.36 22.24 3.52
N ALA A 36 4.43 22.28 4.48
CA ALA A 36 3.67 23.48 4.83
C ALA A 36 4.40 24.41 5.82
N GLY A 37 5.58 24.02 6.33
CA GLY A 37 6.31 24.76 7.35
C GLY A 37 5.58 24.86 8.70
N LEU A 38 4.66 23.94 8.98
CA LEU A 38 3.82 23.97 10.18
C LEU A 38 4.32 22.94 11.21
N PRO A 39 4.56 23.35 12.47
CA PRO A 39 4.89 22.40 13.52
C PRO A 39 3.67 21.54 13.87
N ILE A 40 3.91 20.31 14.33
CA ILE A 40 2.87 19.44 14.89
C ILE A 40 2.48 19.96 16.28
N GLY A 41 1.71 21.05 16.28
CA GLY A 41 1.19 21.68 17.49
C GLY A 41 -0.27 21.32 17.75
N PRO A 42 -0.75 21.44 19.00
CA PRO A 42 -2.13 21.12 19.36
C PRO A 42 -3.16 22.00 18.63
N ALA A 43 -2.80 23.26 18.33
CA ALA A 43 -3.65 24.14 17.54
C ALA A 43 -3.86 23.63 16.10
N VAL A 44 -2.81 23.10 15.47
CA VAL A 44 -2.87 22.55 14.11
C VAL A 44 -3.68 21.26 14.11
N LYS A 45 -3.45 20.36 15.08
CA LYS A 45 -4.23 19.13 15.25
C LYS A 45 -5.72 19.43 15.39
N ARG A 46 -6.09 20.35 16.28
CA ARG A 46 -7.49 20.79 16.48
C ARG A 46 -8.10 21.38 15.22
N ALA A 47 -7.36 22.22 14.49
CA ALA A 47 -7.85 22.81 13.24
C ALA A 47 -8.07 21.77 12.13
N VAL A 48 -7.15 20.79 11.97
CA VAL A 48 -7.32 19.70 11.00
C VAL A 48 -8.49 18.81 11.41
N TRP A 49 -8.53 18.38 12.66
CA TRP A 49 -9.59 17.54 13.21
C TRP A 49 -10.98 18.15 13.01
N ALA A 50 -11.16 19.40 13.43
CA ALA A 50 -12.43 20.12 13.29
C ALA A 50 -12.91 20.19 11.84
N ARG A 51 -11.98 20.26 10.86
CA ARG A 51 -12.35 20.26 9.44
C ARG A 51 -12.65 18.88 8.91
N LEU A 52 -12.02 17.82 9.42
CA LEU A 52 -12.26 16.44 8.97
C LEU A 52 -13.60 15.90 9.44
N ILE A 53 -13.94 16.11 10.72
CA ILE A 53 -15.19 15.56 11.31
C ILE A 53 -16.46 16.23 10.77
N VAL A 54 -16.34 17.42 10.19
CA VAL A 54 -17.46 18.13 9.53
C VAL A 54 -17.73 17.56 8.13
N LEU A 55 -16.78 16.82 7.54
CA LEU A 55 -16.98 16.24 6.22
C LEU A 55 -17.91 15.03 6.31
N PRO A 56 -19.02 14.99 5.56
CA PRO A 56 -19.97 13.87 5.59
C PRO A 56 -19.39 12.57 5.01
N VAL A 57 -18.22 12.65 4.37
CA VAL A 57 -17.52 11.50 3.79
C VAL A 57 -16.55 10.83 4.76
N ILE A 58 -16.40 11.38 5.97
CA ILE A 58 -15.56 10.86 7.05
C ILE A 58 -16.44 10.47 8.23
N SER A 59 -16.20 9.29 8.77
CA SER A 59 -16.85 8.79 9.97
C SER A 59 -15.80 8.56 11.06
N VAL A 60 -16.15 8.92 12.29
CA VAL A 60 -15.35 8.62 13.49
C VAL A 60 -15.91 7.36 14.13
N VAL A 61 -15.06 6.35 14.31
CA VAL A 61 -15.45 5.06 14.86
C VAL A 61 -14.55 4.73 16.04
N LEU A 62 -15.12 4.20 17.12
CA LEU A 62 -14.37 3.71 18.29
C LEU A 62 -13.75 2.34 17.98
N GLY A 63 -12.45 2.14 18.25
CA GLY A 63 -11.79 0.82 18.13
C GLY A 63 -12.09 -0.05 19.37
N GLU A 64 -12.23 -1.37 19.31
CA GLU A 64 -11.77 -2.40 18.37
C GLU A 64 -12.97 -3.07 17.68
N ALA A 65 -13.16 -2.84 16.37
CA ALA A 65 -14.00 -3.70 15.56
C ALA A 65 -13.10 -4.31 14.51
N GLU A 66 -13.06 -5.65 14.49
CA GLU A 66 -12.37 -6.45 13.48
C GLU A 66 -12.69 -5.89 12.07
N ALA A 67 -11.72 -5.98 11.17
CA ALA A 67 -11.61 -5.28 9.89
C ALA A 67 -12.79 -5.42 8.89
N GLU A 68 -13.89 -6.07 9.28
CA GLU A 68 -15.09 -6.30 8.49
C GLU A 68 -16.40 -5.79 9.15
N ALA A 69 -16.38 -5.31 10.40
CA ALA A 69 -17.55 -4.72 11.04
C ALA A 69 -17.44 -3.19 11.05
N GLU A 70 -18.39 -2.51 10.40
CA GLU A 70 -18.62 -1.08 10.64
C GLU A 70 -18.93 -0.91 12.13
N GLY A 71 -17.92 -0.50 12.90
CA GLY A 71 -18.09 -0.22 14.33
C GLY A 71 -19.14 0.88 14.54
N PRO A 72 -19.68 1.02 15.76
CA PRO A 72 -20.69 2.02 16.04
C PRO A 72 -20.14 3.40 15.67
N VAL A 73 -20.78 4.03 14.68
CA VAL A 73 -20.47 5.39 14.25
C VAL A 73 -20.78 6.29 15.45
N VAL A 74 -19.80 7.10 15.84
CA VAL A 74 -20.03 8.12 16.87
C VAL A 74 -20.83 9.23 16.20
N ASP A 75 -22.14 9.26 16.46
CA ASP A 75 -23.07 10.25 15.90
C ASP A 75 -22.82 11.69 16.41
N ASP A 76 -21.95 11.89 17.41
CA ASP A 76 -21.72 13.20 18.02
C ASP A 76 -20.36 13.82 17.58
N PRO A 77 -20.36 14.88 16.76
CA PRO A 77 -19.15 15.52 16.21
C PRO A 77 -18.37 16.38 17.24
N LYS A 78 -18.64 16.23 18.54
CA LYS A 78 -18.04 17.06 19.60
C LYS A 78 -16.88 16.41 20.34
N VAL A 79 -16.40 15.25 19.90
CA VAL A 79 -15.21 14.64 20.49
C VAL A 79 -13.99 15.48 20.11
N GLY A 80 -13.28 15.99 21.11
CA GLY A 80 -12.01 16.71 20.89
C GLY A 80 -10.96 15.78 20.30
N VAL A 81 -9.96 16.35 19.61
CA VAL A 81 -8.89 15.54 19.00
C VAL A 81 -8.12 14.76 20.08
N GLU A 82 -7.90 15.39 21.24
CA GLU A 82 -7.20 14.78 22.37
C GLU A 82 -8.01 13.62 22.98
N ASP A 83 -9.34 13.74 23.01
CA ASP A 83 -10.22 12.68 23.49
C ASP A 83 -10.29 11.52 22.49
N ALA A 84 -10.34 11.83 21.19
CA ALA A 84 -10.33 10.84 20.13
C ALA A 84 -9.01 10.02 20.12
N GLU A 85 -7.87 10.68 20.35
CA GLU A 85 -6.57 10.01 20.53
C GLU A 85 -6.59 9.08 21.75
N ARG A 86 -7.07 9.59 22.90
CA ARG A 86 -7.12 8.84 24.16
C ARG A 86 -8.07 7.64 24.12
N LEU A 87 -9.18 7.77 23.39
CA LEU A 87 -10.19 6.72 23.22
C LEU A 87 -9.85 5.75 22.08
N GLY A 88 -8.70 5.90 21.41
CA GLY A 88 -8.28 5.02 20.31
C GLY A 88 -9.23 5.06 19.11
N MET A 89 -9.86 6.22 18.86
CA MET A 89 -10.77 6.38 17.74
C MET A 89 -10.04 6.31 16.40
N ARG A 90 -10.80 5.99 15.35
CA ARG A 90 -10.31 5.86 13.98
C ARG A 90 -11.16 6.70 13.04
N LEU A 91 -10.49 7.29 12.05
CA LEU A 91 -11.13 7.95 10.93
C LEU A 91 -11.30 6.95 9.80
N VAL A 92 -12.53 6.78 9.34
CA VAL A 92 -12.88 5.90 8.23
C VAL A 92 -13.49 6.74 7.11
N ALA A 93 -12.99 6.54 5.90
CA ALA A 93 -13.59 7.12 4.71
C ALA A 93 -14.83 6.33 4.28
N SER A 94 -15.88 7.05 3.88
CA SER A 94 -17.09 6.45 3.29
C SER A 94 -16.74 5.48 2.15
N ALA A 95 -17.57 4.46 1.94
CA ALA A 95 -17.38 3.49 0.86
C ALA A 95 -17.19 4.17 -0.51
N ALA A 96 -17.96 5.22 -0.77
CA ALA A 96 -17.83 6.02 -1.98
C ALA A 96 -16.45 6.68 -2.12
N LEU A 97 -15.91 7.28 -1.06
CA LEU A 97 -14.60 7.92 -1.13
C LEU A 97 -13.47 6.88 -1.30
N ARG A 98 -13.59 5.72 -0.64
CA ARG A 98 -12.66 4.60 -0.81
C ARG A 98 -12.66 4.06 -2.23
N ASP A 99 -13.84 3.92 -2.83
CA ASP A 99 -13.98 3.44 -4.20
C ASP A 99 -13.38 4.44 -5.21
N ASN A 100 -13.59 5.75 -4.98
CA ASN A 100 -12.94 6.81 -5.75
C ASN A 100 -11.41 6.77 -5.61
N PHE A 101 -10.90 6.56 -4.40
CA PHE A 101 -9.46 6.45 -4.16
C PHE A 101 -8.81 5.35 -5.01
N LEU A 102 -9.51 4.23 -5.22
CA LEU A 102 -9.09 3.10 -6.04
C LEU A 102 -9.27 3.32 -7.56
N GLY A 103 -9.77 4.47 -7.98
CA GLY A 103 -9.99 4.79 -9.40
C GLY A 103 -11.30 4.27 -9.96
N MET A 104 -12.23 3.78 -9.12
CA MET A 104 -13.48 3.16 -9.55
C MET A 104 -14.59 4.18 -9.83
N TYR A 105 -14.25 5.29 -10.49
CA TYR A 105 -15.19 6.38 -10.80
C TYR A 105 -16.26 5.93 -11.79
N ASP A 106 -15.84 5.32 -12.90
CA ASP A 106 -16.72 4.93 -14.00
C ASP A 106 -17.42 3.59 -13.76
N LEU A 107 -16.89 2.76 -12.86
CA LEU A 107 -17.45 1.45 -12.53
C LEU A 107 -18.82 1.52 -11.87
N ARG A 108 -19.16 2.64 -11.22
CA ARG A 108 -20.51 2.87 -10.67
C ARG A 108 -21.59 2.93 -11.75
N HIS A 109 -21.19 3.23 -12.99
CA HIS A 109 -22.07 3.33 -14.16
C HIS A 109 -21.86 2.16 -15.13
N SER A 110 -20.96 1.22 -14.81
CA SER A 110 -20.72 0.01 -15.59
C SER A 110 -21.81 -1.02 -15.33
N LYS A 111 -22.28 -1.71 -16.38
CA LYS A 111 -23.20 -2.85 -16.25
C LYS A 111 -22.54 -4.10 -15.67
N SER A 112 -21.20 -4.17 -15.70
CA SER A 112 -20.44 -5.28 -15.15
C SER A 112 -19.95 -4.91 -13.76
N GLU A 113 -20.48 -5.60 -12.75
CA GLU A 113 -19.96 -5.51 -11.38
C GLU A 113 -18.58 -6.15 -11.29
N MET A 114 -17.69 -5.52 -10.53
CA MET A 114 -16.36 -6.06 -10.27
C MET A 114 -16.46 -7.18 -9.22
N SER A 115 -15.77 -8.29 -9.45
CA SER A 115 -15.81 -9.41 -8.52
C SER A 115 -15.19 -9.05 -7.16
N ALA A 116 -15.62 -9.72 -6.10
CA ALA A 116 -15.07 -9.51 -4.75
C ALA A 116 -13.55 -9.74 -4.72
N VAL A 117 -13.04 -10.70 -5.49
CA VAL A 117 -11.61 -11.00 -5.58
C VAL A 117 -10.86 -9.89 -6.31
N GLN A 118 -11.42 -9.36 -7.41
CA GLN A 118 -10.86 -8.19 -8.10
C GLN A 118 -10.82 -6.97 -7.19
N LYS A 119 -11.89 -6.70 -6.44
CA LYS A 119 -11.96 -5.59 -5.48
C LYS A 119 -10.93 -5.74 -4.37
N LYS A 120 -10.79 -6.93 -3.78
CA LYS A 120 -9.77 -7.22 -2.76
C LYS A 120 -8.35 -7.09 -3.31
N ALA A 121 -8.09 -7.57 -4.53
CA ALA A 121 -6.79 -7.40 -5.19
C ALA A 121 -6.46 -5.92 -5.41
N LEU A 122 -7.42 -5.13 -5.90
CA LEU A 122 -7.27 -3.70 -6.10
C LEU A 122 -7.03 -2.95 -4.77
N GLN A 123 -7.72 -3.32 -3.69
CA GLN A 123 -7.49 -2.79 -2.36
C GLN A 123 -6.06 -3.07 -1.86
N ARG A 124 -5.54 -4.28 -2.08
CA ARG A 124 -4.16 -4.64 -1.72
C ARG A 124 -3.13 -3.85 -2.52
N VAL A 125 -3.38 -3.62 -3.81
CA VAL A 125 -2.55 -2.73 -4.66
C VAL A 125 -2.65 -1.27 -4.18
N GLY A 126 -3.83 -0.80 -3.81
CA GLY A 126 -4.03 0.56 -3.30
C GLY A 126 -3.31 0.81 -1.98
N ALA A 127 -3.31 -0.17 -1.07
CA ALA A 127 -2.64 -0.09 0.21
C ALA A 127 -1.10 0.02 0.09
N SER A 128 -0.50 -0.49 -0.99
CA SER A 128 0.95 -0.41 -1.21
C SER A 128 1.42 0.92 -1.83
N ARG A 129 0.50 1.78 -2.26
CA ARG A 129 0.75 3.14 -2.78
C ARG A 129 1.92 3.17 -3.76
N THR A 130 2.98 3.92 -3.44
CA THR A 130 4.19 4.11 -4.26
C THR A 130 5.19 2.97 -4.16
N SER A 131 5.09 2.11 -3.14
CA SER A 131 5.95 0.91 -3.03
C SER A 131 5.54 -0.12 -4.09
N GLY A 132 4.23 -0.24 -4.33
CA GLY A 132 3.67 -1.25 -5.21
C GLY A 132 3.66 -2.62 -4.56
N VAL A 133 3.03 -3.59 -5.22
CA VAL A 133 2.97 -4.97 -4.72
C VAL A 133 3.28 -5.93 -5.86
N THR A 134 4.01 -7.01 -5.57
CA THR A 134 4.35 -7.96 -6.61
C THR A 134 3.17 -8.89 -6.90
N GLN A 135 3.00 -9.24 -8.17
CA GLN A 135 1.97 -10.16 -8.63
C GLN A 135 2.11 -11.53 -7.95
N ASN A 136 3.34 -11.98 -7.71
CA ASN A 136 3.60 -13.25 -6.99
C ASN A 136 3.16 -13.19 -5.53
N ASP A 137 3.44 -12.10 -4.81
CA ASP A 137 3.05 -11.96 -3.40
C ASP A 137 1.52 -11.90 -3.27
N LEU A 138 0.84 -11.18 -4.18
CA LEU A 138 -0.62 -11.18 -4.22
C LEU A 138 -1.18 -12.56 -4.54
N CYS A 139 -0.68 -13.23 -5.59
CA CYS A 139 -1.13 -14.56 -5.99
C CYS A 139 -1.08 -15.55 -4.82
N LYS A 140 0.02 -15.53 -4.06
CA LYS A 140 0.19 -16.33 -2.83
C LYS A 140 -0.80 -15.93 -1.74
N SER A 141 -1.00 -14.64 -1.51
CA SER A 141 -1.93 -14.14 -0.48
C SER A 141 -3.38 -14.54 -0.72
N PHE A 142 -3.76 -14.76 -1.98
CA PHE A 142 -5.10 -15.21 -2.36
C PHE A 142 -5.21 -16.73 -2.52
N GLY A 143 -4.11 -17.49 -2.38
CA GLY A 143 -4.12 -18.94 -2.59
C GLY A 143 -4.54 -19.37 -3.99
N MET A 144 -4.34 -18.51 -5.00
CA MET A 144 -4.78 -18.76 -6.38
C MET A 144 -3.65 -19.28 -7.25
N GLU A 145 -4.00 -20.06 -8.28
CA GLU A 145 -3.07 -20.39 -9.35
C GLU A 145 -2.68 -19.14 -10.17
N GLY A 146 -1.43 -19.11 -10.64
CA GLY A 146 -0.89 -17.98 -11.39
C GLY A 146 -1.68 -17.61 -12.63
N ASN A 147 -2.25 -18.60 -13.33
CA ASN A 147 -3.08 -18.39 -14.53
C ASN A 147 -4.38 -17.65 -14.18
N ASN A 148 -5.04 -18.02 -13.09
CA ASN A 148 -6.27 -17.37 -12.64
C ASN A 148 -6.00 -15.94 -12.19
N PHE A 149 -4.91 -15.72 -11.44
CA PHE A 149 -4.53 -14.38 -11.02
C PHE A 149 -4.12 -13.50 -12.20
N HIS A 150 -3.51 -14.07 -13.25
CA HIS A 150 -3.17 -13.34 -14.46
C HIS A 150 -4.40 -12.69 -15.10
N TYR A 151 -5.54 -13.41 -15.21
CA TYR A 151 -6.78 -12.86 -15.75
C TYR A 151 -7.36 -11.74 -14.90
N ILE A 152 -7.27 -11.85 -13.57
CA ILE A 152 -7.69 -10.78 -12.65
C ILE A 152 -6.88 -9.51 -12.92
N VAL A 153 -5.56 -9.64 -12.95
CA VAL A 153 -4.66 -8.50 -13.21
C VAL A 153 -4.88 -7.96 -14.63
N GLN A 154 -5.14 -8.81 -15.62
CA GLN A 154 -5.40 -8.40 -17.01
C GLN A 154 -6.69 -7.57 -17.10
N SER A 155 -7.74 -7.99 -16.40
CA SER A 155 -9.01 -7.29 -16.34
C SER A 155 -8.89 -5.93 -15.62
N LEU A 156 -8.17 -5.87 -14.50
CA LEU A 156 -7.92 -4.60 -13.79
C LEU A 156 -7.07 -3.63 -14.63
N GLN A 157 -6.12 -4.16 -15.42
CA GLN A 157 -5.31 -3.35 -16.33
C GLN A 157 -6.11 -2.84 -17.53
N SER A 158 -7.00 -3.65 -18.12
CA SER A 158 -7.84 -3.21 -19.25
C SER A 158 -8.83 -2.13 -18.83
N GLN A 159 -9.26 -2.14 -17.57
CA GLN A 159 -10.07 -1.08 -16.95
C GLN A 159 -9.25 0.16 -16.54
N LYS A 160 -7.93 0.18 -16.80
CA LYS A 160 -7.00 1.28 -16.44
C LYS A 160 -6.97 1.60 -14.94
N LEU A 161 -7.29 0.63 -14.09
CA LEU A 161 -7.23 0.79 -12.62
C LEU A 161 -5.81 0.57 -12.09
N ILE A 162 -5.05 -0.31 -12.75
CA ILE A 162 -3.68 -0.65 -12.38
C ILE A 162 -2.71 -0.56 -13.56
N VAL A 163 -1.44 -0.38 -13.23
CA VAL A 163 -0.31 -0.43 -14.16
C VAL A 163 0.62 -1.57 -13.75
N ARG A 164 1.05 -2.37 -14.73
CA ARG A 164 2.07 -3.41 -14.57
C ARG A 164 3.45 -2.87 -14.87
N ARG A 165 4.43 -3.14 -14.01
CA ARG A 165 5.85 -2.88 -14.23
C ARG A 165 6.62 -4.19 -14.10
N SER A 166 7.51 -4.50 -15.05
CA SER A 166 8.34 -5.71 -14.96
C SER A 166 9.36 -5.54 -13.83
N THR A 167 9.43 -6.54 -12.96
CA THR A 167 10.19 -6.49 -11.71
C THR A 167 10.97 -7.79 -11.52
N ILE A 168 12.26 -7.64 -11.21
CA ILE A 168 13.14 -8.76 -10.91
C ILE A 168 13.31 -8.84 -9.40
N ILE A 169 12.90 -9.97 -8.81
CA ILE A 169 13.17 -10.27 -7.40
C ILE A 169 14.48 -11.06 -7.34
N LYS A 170 15.48 -10.50 -6.67
CA LYS A 170 16.73 -11.18 -6.35
C LYS A 170 16.70 -11.56 -4.87
N PHE A 171 16.80 -12.87 -4.58
CA PHE A 171 17.02 -13.32 -3.21
C PHE A 171 18.52 -13.27 -2.89
N LYS A 172 18.90 -12.52 -1.86
CA LYS A 172 20.28 -12.49 -1.37
C LYS A 172 20.53 -13.80 -0.60
N GLY A 173 21.39 -14.66 -1.15
CA GLY A 173 21.96 -15.78 -0.40
C GLY A 173 22.93 -15.23 0.64
N ASN A 174 22.88 -15.75 1.87
CA ASN A 174 23.86 -15.41 2.90
C ASN A 174 25.20 -16.05 2.50
N GLY A 175 26.11 -15.24 1.99
CA GLY A 175 27.50 -15.62 1.77
C GLY A 175 28.39 -14.82 2.70
N ALA A 176 28.79 -15.43 3.81
CA ALA A 176 30.09 -15.13 4.39
C ALA A 176 31.16 -15.49 3.33
N GLU A 177 32.19 -14.66 3.27
CA GLU A 177 33.32 -14.74 2.35
C GLU A 177 33.74 -16.18 2.01
N LYS A 178 33.59 -16.56 0.75
CA LYS A 178 34.55 -17.37 -0.01
C LYS A 178 34.15 -17.42 -1.48
N GLU A 179 35.10 -17.05 -2.33
CA GLU A 179 35.10 -17.32 -3.76
C GLU A 179 34.93 -18.83 -3.98
N ASP A 180 33.83 -19.22 -4.62
CA ASP A 180 33.82 -20.20 -5.70
C ASP A 180 32.42 -20.38 -6.28
N ALA A 181 32.38 -20.82 -7.53
CA ALA A 181 31.29 -20.69 -8.48
C ALA A 181 29.90 -21.23 -8.04
N SER A 182 28.88 -20.53 -8.54
CA SER A 182 27.49 -21.01 -8.69
C SER A 182 26.62 -21.12 -7.45
N GLN A 183 26.56 -20.06 -6.62
CA GLN A 183 25.42 -19.91 -5.72
C GLN A 183 24.20 -19.38 -6.47
N ASN A 184 23.20 -20.24 -6.62
CA ASN A 184 21.89 -19.97 -7.24
C ASN A 184 21.19 -18.78 -6.56
N LYS A 185 21.53 -17.55 -6.98
CA LYS A 185 20.67 -16.39 -6.80
C LYS A 185 19.38 -16.72 -7.54
N ARG A 186 18.33 -17.11 -6.82
CA ARG A 186 17.02 -17.43 -7.42
C ARG A 186 16.43 -16.13 -7.95
N VAL A 187 16.77 -15.75 -9.17
CA VAL A 187 16.22 -14.56 -9.82
C VAL A 187 14.84 -14.91 -10.31
N THR A 188 13.80 -14.32 -9.72
CA THR A 188 12.42 -14.53 -10.15
C THR A 188 11.92 -13.27 -10.86
N ASN A 189 11.51 -13.40 -12.12
CA ASN A 189 10.85 -12.32 -12.85
C ASN A 189 9.35 -12.31 -12.50
N THR A 190 8.82 -11.16 -12.09
CA THR A 190 7.41 -10.96 -11.80
C THR A 190 7.02 -9.54 -12.21
N ASN A 191 5.77 -9.15 -11.98
CA ASN A 191 5.34 -7.77 -12.19
C ASN A 191 5.07 -7.09 -10.86
N SER A 192 5.56 -5.87 -10.66
CA SER A 192 5.03 -4.97 -9.65
C SER A 192 3.77 -4.29 -10.19
N LEU A 193 2.74 -4.26 -9.35
CA LEU A 193 1.44 -3.68 -9.65
C LEU A 193 1.28 -2.40 -8.83
N TYR A 194 0.80 -1.35 -9.49
CA TYR A 194 0.53 -0.03 -8.91
C TYR A 194 -0.87 0.40 -9.31
N LEU A 195 -1.55 1.18 -8.47
CA LEU A 195 -2.71 1.95 -8.95
C LEU A 195 -2.24 2.95 -10.00
N THR A 196 -3.06 3.21 -11.01
CA THR A 196 -2.73 4.16 -12.08
C THR A 196 -2.31 5.53 -11.54
N ARG A 197 -2.96 6.01 -10.48
CA ARG A 197 -2.62 7.29 -9.82
C ARG A 197 -1.24 7.34 -9.15
N TYR A 198 -0.65 6.18 -8.83
CA TYR A 198 0.66 6.05 -8.19
C TYR A 198 1.73 5.53 -9.13
N ALA A 199 1.35 5.16 -10.35
CA ALA A 199 2.29 4.87 -11.40
C ALA A 199 2.98 6.18 -11.78
N LYS A 200 4.23 6.39 -11.36
CA LYS A 200 5.01 7.53 -11.85
C LYS A 200 5.17 7.37 -13.37
N ASP A 201 4.87 8.44 -14.12
CA ASP A 201 4.91 8.50 -15.59
C ASP A 201 6.35 8.41 -16.17
N CYS A 202 7.37 8.32 -15.33
CA CYS A 202 8.77 8.53 -15.71
C CYS A 202 9.54 7.28 -16.17
N MET A 203 8.87 6.20 -16.60
CA MET A 203 9.56 4.94 -16.88
C MET A 203 9.22 4.43 -18.27
N ASN A 204 10.21 4.48 -19.16
CA ASN A 204 10.19 3.90 -20.51
C ASN A 204 9.91 2.39 -20.41
N SER A 205 9.27 1.81 -21.43
CA SER A 205 8.81 0.39 -21.46
C SER A 205 9.90 -0.67 -21.22
N HIS A 206 11.17 -0.28 -21.18
CA HIS A 206 12.34 -1.15 -21.09
C HIS A 206 12.95 -1.23 -19.67
N GLN A 207 12.43 -0.43 -18.73
CA GLN A 207 13.06 -0.27 -17.43
C GLN A 207 12.40 -1.20 -16.39
N ARG A 208 13.24 -1.99 -15.70
CA ARG A 208 12.82 -3.03 -14.75
C ARG A 208 13.19 -2.64 -13.33
N ILE A 209 12.27 -2.84 -12.40
CA ILE A 209 12.50 -2.60 -10.97
C ILE A 209 13.22 -3.82 -10.40
N GLU A 210 14.31 -3.63 -9.66
CA GLU A 210 14.95 -4.71 -8.92
C GLU A 210 14.59 -4.63 -7.43
N ILE A 211 14.04 -5.72 -6.89
CA ILE A 211 13.71 -5.87 -5.48
C ILE A 211 14.64 -6.92 -4.90
N ILE A 212 15.49 -6.52 -3.95
CA ILE A 212 16.33 -7.46 -3.20
C ILE A 212 15.56 -7.86 -1.93
N LYS A 213 15.19 -9.14 -1.82
CA LYS A 213 14.62 -9.69 -0.58
C LYS A 213 15.70 -10.50 0.15
N PRO A 214 15.82 -10.39 1.49
CA PRO A 214 16.64 -11.33 2.26
C PRO A 214 16.04 -12.74 2.09
N GLY A 215 16.91 -13.75 1.94
CA GLY A 215 16.48 -15.13 1.73
C GLY A 215 15.71 -15.64 2.94
N LEU A 216 14.38 -15.79 2.80
CA LEU A 216 13.59 -16.58 3.75
C LEU A 216 13.97 -18.04 3.54
N LEU A 217 14.58 -18.65 4.56
CA LEU A 217 14.82 -20.09 4.60
C LEU A 217 13.47 -20.81 4.47
N VAL A 218 13.21 -21.36 3.30
CA VAL A 218 12.23 -22.44 3.17
C VAL A 218 12.95 -23.69 3.63
N SER A 219 12.83 -24.02 4.93
CA SER A 219 13.11 -25.38 5.38
C SER A 219 11.96 -26.25 4.89
N ASN A 220 12.20 -27.00 3.81
CA ASN A 220 11.38 -28.13 3.44
C ASN A 220 11.57 -29.21 4.50
N GLU A 221 10.63 -29.40 5.42
CA GLU A 221 10.38 -30.72 5.99
C GLU A 221 8.86 -30.93 6.08
N GLU A 222 8.38 -31.85 5.25
CA GLU A 222 7.07 -32.46 5.37
C GLU A 222 7.04 -33.29 6.66
N THR A 223 6.29 -32.85 7.68
CA THR A 223 5.72 -33.78 8.66
C THR A 223 4.30 -33.36 9.05
N ASN A 224 3.46 -34.37 9.13
CA ASN A 224 2.02 -34.37 9.35
C ASN A 224 1.60 -33.95 10.78
N ILE A 225 0.43 -33.28 10.86
CA ILE A 225 -0.63 -33.27 11.92
C ILE A 225 -0.11 -33.08 13.37
N ASP A 226 -0.45 -32.03 14.14
CA ASP A 226 -1.73 -31.81 14.81
C ASP A 226 -1.67 -30.55 15.70
N ASP A 227 -2.83 -29.96 15.91
CA ASP A 227 -3.32 -29.08 17.00
C ASP A 227 -2.60 -27.86 17.61
N LEU A 228 -3.46 -26.84 17.79
CA LEU A 228 -3.54 -25.78 18.80
C LEU A 228 -2.93 -24.37 18.55
N GLN A 229 -3.87 -23.43 18.43
CA GLN A 229 -3.90 -22.00 18.78
C GLN A 229 -2.64 -21.38 19.42
N ASP A 230 -2.22 -20.20 18.93
CA ASP A 230 -2.43 -18.94 19.66
C ASP A 230 -2.13 -17.73 18.76
N GLY A 231 -2.91 -16.67 18.91
CA GLY A 231 -2.81 -15.44 18.16
C GLY A 231 -1.59 -14.62 18.59
N THR A 232 -0.72 -14.32 17.64
CA THR A 232 0.21 -13.19 17.76
C THR A 232 0.49 -12.67 16.36
N PHE A 233 -0.26 -11.67 15.91
CA PHE A 233 0.12 -10.85 14.76
C PHE A 233 1.28 -9.94 15.18
N GLY A 234 2.46 -10.55 15.31
CA GLY A 234 3.72 -9.85 15.47
C GLY A 234 4.05 -9.09 14.18
N VAL A 235 3.98 -7.77 14.26
CA VAL A 235 4.48 -6.84 13.25
C VAL A 235 6.00 -7.04 13.14
N ASN A 236 6.44 -7.85 12.18
CA ASN A 236 7.84 -7.87 11.76
C ASN A 236 8.09 -6.70 10.82
N SER A 237 8.19 -5.52 11.42
CA SER A 237 8.81 -4.33 10.84
C SER A 237 10.33 -4.49 10.87
N ASP A 238 10.86 -5.26 9.91
CA ASP A 238 12.23 -5.11 9.39
C ASP A 238 12.44 -6.09 8.23
N ASN A 239 11.75 -5.82 7.12
CA ASN A 239 12.20 -6.34 5.82
C ASN A 239 12.89 -5.17 5.12
N ASP A 240 14.21 -5.13 5.23
CA ASP A 240 15.07 -4.18 4.53
C ASP A 240 15.04 -4.50 3.02
N VAL A 241 13.99 -4.03 2.37
CA VAL A 241 13.76 -4.19 0.92
C VAL A 241 14.33 -2.96 0.22
N SER A 242 15.52 -3.11 -0.34
CA SER A 242 16.13 -2.08 -1.20
C SER A 242 15.49 -2.12 -2.60
N ILE A 243 15.00 -0.97 -3.06
CA ILE A 243 14.48 -0.74 -4.42
C ILE A 243 15.51 0.14 -5.15
N HIS A 244 16.13 -0.38 -6.20
CA HIS A 244 17.08 0.37 -7.02
C HIS A 244 16.43 0.88 -8.32
N ASP A 245 16.53 2.19 -8.59
CA ASP A 245 16.16 2.82 -9.85
C ASP A 245 17.42 3.16 -10.66
N TYR A 246 17.54 2.59 -11.85
CA TYR A 246 18.68 2.77 -12.74
C TYR A 246 18.51 3.94 -13.73
N LEU A 247 17.40 4.70 -13.69
CA LEU A 247 17.17 5.85 -14.58
C LEU A 247 18.34 6.85 -14.56
N PRO A 248 18.82 7.29 -13.38
CA PRO A 248 19.85 8.33 -13.32
C PRO A 248 21.18 7.83 -13.90
N ALA A 249 21.50 6.56 -13.68
CA ALA A 249 22.72 5.94 -14.17
C ALA A 249 22.68 5.74 -15.69
N MET A 250 21.55 5.29 -16.25
CA MET A 250 21.38 5.17 -17.70
C MET A 250 21.42 6.53 -18.40
N LYS A 251 20.77 7.55 -17.82
CA LYS A 251 20.81 8.91 -18.38
C LYS A 251 22.23 9.45 -18.40
N ALA A 252 22.99 9.29 -17.33
CA ALA A 252 24.39 9.72 -17.27
C ALA A 252 25.30 8.99 -18.28
N ILE A 253 24.97 7.76 -18.68
CA ILE A 253 25.68 7.04 -19.74
C ILE A 253 25.30 7.59 -21.12
N CYS A 254 24.01 7.84 -21.36
CA CYS A 254 23.54 8.44 -22.61
C CYS A 254 24.12 9.84 -22.81
N ASP A 255 24.09 10.70 -21.78
CA ASP A 255 24.66 12.05 -21.82
C ASP A 255 26.17 11.99 -22.18
N LYS A 256 26.92 11.04 -21.58
CA LYS A 256 28.35 10.82 -21.91
C LYS A 256 28.61 10.28 -23.31
N LEU A 257 27.66 9.56 -23.91
CA LEU A 257 27.78 9.06 -25.28
C LEU A 257 27.41 10.12 -26.31
N GLU A 258 26.65 11.15 -25.93
CA GLU A 258 26.29 12.28 -26.79
C GLU A 258 27.37 13.38 -26.82
N GLU A 259 28.21 13.44 -25.79
CA GLU A 259 29.37 14.35 -25.69
C GLU A 259 30.67 13.80 -26.32
N ALA A 260 30.66 12.57 -26.87
CA ALA A 260 31.82 11.88 -27.46
C ALA A 260 31.76 11.81 -28.99
#